data_AF-A0A5P9EQQ4-F1
#
_entry.id   AF-A0A5P9EQQ4-F1
#
_cell.length_a   1.000
_cell.length_b   1.000
_cell.length_c   1.000
_cell.angle_alpha   90.00
_cell.angle_beta   90.00
_cell.angle_gamma   90.00
#
_symmetry.space_group_name_H-M   'P 1'
#
loop_
_entity.id
_entity.type
_entity.pdbx_description
1 polymer ?
#
loop_
_entity_poly.entity_id
_entity_poly.type
_entity_poly.pdbx_seq_one_letter_code
_entity_poly.pdbx_strand_id
1 'polypeptide(L)'
;MRNKNYKEVEPVLDQQQKRGVRITIAVLLMFIVAVLVGFVHKLSQPRIISDSELRLNGAVKLQRARILDNFKLIKDSGDRFETSSLKGQWTLVFFGFSHCPDVCPTTLSSLNSFYQMLDEDIRTDTNIILVTVDPARDKPKILHDYVRYFNKDFRGITGDFIEIKRFASQLNVPFNKVNLDNGEYTVDHGSQVVLINPLGHYHAFFRAPLDPAKMKLTYRSIRATFEG
;
A
#
# COMPACT_ATOMS: atom_id res chain seq x y z
N MET A 1 -78.36 -33.51 -6.69
CA MET A 1 -76.99 -32.95 -6.80
C MET A 1 -77.10 -31.43 -6.82
N ARG A 2 -76.84 -30.74 -5.70
CA ARG A 2 -77.02 -29.27 -5.58
C ARG A 2 -75.65 -28.62 -5.58
N ASN A 3 -75.31 -27.98 -6.69
CA ASN A 3 -74.03 -27.32 -6.93
C ASN A 3 -73.99 -25.99 -6.15
N LYS A 4 -73.14 -25.89 -5.12
CA LYS A 4 -72.91 -24.63 -4.38
C LYS A 4 -71.85 -23.82 -5.13
N ASN A 5 -72.31 -22.78 -5.84
CA ASN A 5 -71.45 -21.73 -6.37
C ASN A 5 -70.87 -20.91 -5.21
N TYR A 6 -69.61 -21.16 -4.87
CA TYR A 6 -68.83 -20.24 -4.05
C TYR A 6 -68.37 -19.09 -4.96
N LYS A 7 -68.96 -17.91 -4.78
CA LYS A 7 -68.38 -16.67 -5.32
C LYS A 7 -67.08 -16.42 -4.56
N GLU A 8 -65.95 -16.40 -5.26
CA GLU A 8 -64.70 -15.85 -4.73
C GLU A 8 -64.95 -14.39 -4.36
N VAL A 9 -64.88 -14.10 -3.06
CA VAL A 9 -64.89 -12.73 -2.56
C VAL A 9 -63.45 -12.25 -2.68
N GLU A 10 -63.13 -11.53 -3.76
CA GLU A 10 -61.87 -10.80 -3.81
C GLU A 10 -61.84 -9.77 -2.67
N PRO A 11 -60.81 -9.76 -1.82
CA PRO A 11 -60.74 -8.84 -0.70
C PRO A 11 -60.50 -7.41 -1.22
N VAL A 12 -61.55 -6.59 -1.20
CA VAL A 12 -61.46 -5.16 -1.50
C VAL A 12 -60.79 -4.45 -0.32
N LEU A 13 -59.46 -4.28 -0.40
CA LEU A 13 -58.70 -3.50 0.57
C LEU A 13 -59.21 -2.05 0.61
N ASP A 14 -59.62 -1.61 1.80
CA ASP A 14 -60.05 -0.24 2.09
C ASP A 14 -58.90 0.76 1.83
N GLN A 15 -59.23 1.99 1.40
CA GLN A 15 -58.27 3.07 1.13
C GLN A 15 -57.38 3.36 2.35
N GLN A 16 -57.93 3.23 3.57
CA GLN A 16 -57.19 3.41 4.81
C GLN A 16 -56.18 2.28 5.04
N GLN A 17 -56.55 1.02 4.74
CA GLN A 17 -55.63 -0.12 4.74
C GLN A 17 -54.52 0.02 3.69
N LYS A 18 -54.83 0.49 2.47
CA LYS A 18 -53.81 0.72 1.42
C LYS A 18 -52.77 1.77 1.83
N ARG A 19 -53.20 2.83 2.53
CA ARG A 19 -52.30 3.86 3.06
C ARG A 19 -51.41 3.32 4.18
N GLY A 20 -51.97 2.55 5.12
CA GLY A 20 -51.21 1.88 6.17
C GLY A 20 -50.15 0.92 5.62
N VAL A 21 -50.52 0.07 4.66
CA VAL A 21 -49.58 -0.86 4.00
C VAL A 21 -48.43 -0.13 3.31
N ARG A 22 -48.71 0.97 2.59
CA ARG A 22 -47.66 1.78 1.93
C ARG A 22 -46.69 2.41 2.94
N ILE A 23 -47.19 2.90 4.07
CA ILE A 23 -46.34 3.45 5.14
C ILE A 23 -45.45 2.36 5.74
N THR A 24 -46.02 1.19 6.06
CA THR A 24 -45.25 0.05 6.59
C THR A 24 -44.16 -0.39 5.61
N ILE A 25 -44.49 -0.50 4.31
CA ILE A 25 -43.50 -0.83 3.27
C ILE A 25 -42.40 0.25 3.21
N ALA A 26 -42.76 1.53 3.24
CA ALA A 26 -41.78 2.62 3.20
C ALA A 26 -40.83 2.61 4.42
N VAL A 27 -41.36 2.36 5.61
CA VAL A 27 -40.56 2.24 6.85
C VAL A 27 -39.64 1.01 6.80
N LEU A 28 -40.14 -0.14 6.34
CA LEU A 28 -39.33 -1.34 6.17
C LEU A 28 -38.22 -1.14 5.14
N LEU A 29 -38.51 -0.50 4.00
CA LEU A 29 -37.51 -0.17 2.99
C LEU A 29 -36.46 0.80 3.54
N MET A 30 -36.86 1.84 4.27
CA MET A 30 -35.94 2.77 4.92
C MET A 30 -35.02 2.04 5.91
N PHE A 31 -35.58 1.14 6.72
CA PHE A 31 -34.81 0.33 7.67
C PHE A 31 -33.81 -0.59 6.96
N ILE A 32 -34.23 -1.28 5.89
CA ILE A 32 -33.35 -2.13 5.08
C ILE A 32 -32.20 -1.31 4.49
N VAL A 33 -32.50 -0.13 3.92
CA VAL A 33 -31.47 0.77 3.38
C VAL A 33 -30.51 1.23 4.48
N ALA A 34 -31.00 1.61 5.66
CA ALA A 34 -30.14 2.02 6.77
C ALA A 34 -29.22 0.88 7.25
N VAL A 35 -29.75 -0.35 7.33
CA VAL A 35 -28.95 -1.55 7.68
C VAL A 35 -27.91 -1.84 6.61
N LEU A 36 -28.28 -1.76 5.32
CA LEU A 36 -27.34 -1.97 4.21
C LEU A 36 -26.24 -0.91 4.21
N VAL A 37 -26.57 0.36 4.39
CA VAL A 37 -25.59 1.46 4.49
C VAL A 37 -24.67 1.25 5.70
N GLY A 38 -25.22 0.91 6.86
CA GLY A 38 -24.43 0.63 8.06
C GLY A 38 -23.51 -0.59 7.90
N PHE A 39 -24.00 -1.63 7.22
CA PHE A 39 -23.22 -2.83 6.92
C PHE A 39 -22.07 -2.54 5.95
N VAL A 40 -22.35 -1.83 4.85
CA VAL A 40 -21.32 -1.38 3.89
C VAL A 40 -20.30 -0.50 4.61
N HIS A 41 -20.75 0.47 5.39
CA HIS A 41 -19.85 1.34 6.17
C HIS A 41 -18.96 0.55 7.12
N LYS A 42 -19.51 -0.45 7.83
CA LYS A 42 -18.74 -1.33 8.73
C LYS A 42 -17.73 -2.20 7.97
N LEU A 43 -18.06 -2.67 6.77
CA LEU A 43 -17.14 -3.44 5.92
C LEU A 43 -16.05 -2.56 5.30
N SER A 44 -16.32 -1.28 5.06
CA SER A 44 -15.36 -0.35 4.47
C SER A 44 -14.30 0.14 5.46
N GLN A 45 -14.57 0.11 6.77
CA GLN A 45 -13.62 0.56 7.77
C GLN A 45 -12.34 -0.31 7.77
N PRO A 46 -11.14 0.30 7.84
CA PRO A 46 -9.90 -0.44 7.89
C PRO A 46 -9.85 -1.27 9.17
N ARG A 47 -9.53 -2.56 9.03
CA ARG A 47 -9.26 -3.43 10.18
C ARG A 47 -7.96 -2.98 10.85
N ILE A 48 -8.09 -2.22 11.94
CA ILE A 48 -6.95 -1.82 12.77
C ILE A 48 -6.52 -3.03 13.60
N ILE A 49 -5.26 -3.41 13.48
CA ILE A 49 -4.66 -4.55 14.16
C ILE A 49 -3.61 -4.08 15.17
N SER A 50 -3.37 -4.91 16.19
CA SER A 50 -2.38 -4.59 17.24
C SER A 50 -0.94 -4.59 16.72
N ASP A 51 -0.02 -3.91 17.42
CA ASP A 51 1.40 -3.91 17.06
C ASP A 51 2.03 -5.32 17.06
N SER A 52 1.53 -6.23 17.90
CA SER A 52 1.95 -7.65 17.89
C SER A 52 1.47 -8.35 16.63
N GLU A 53 0.22 -8.12 16.22
CA GLU A 53 -0.35 -8.69 14.99
C GLU A 53 0.30 -8.08 13.73
N LEU A 54 0.68 -6.80 13.74
CA LEU A 54 1.51 -6.20 12.68
C LEU A 54 2.81 -7.00 12.51
N ARG A 55 3.52 -7.29 13.60
CA ARG A 55 4.80 -8.01 13.59
C ARG A 55 4.68 -9.45 13.10
N LEU A 56 3.58 -10.13 13.45
CA LEU A 56 3.26 -11.48 12.96
C LEU A 56 2.97 -11.49 11.45
N ASN A 57 2.42 -10.39 10.94
CA ASN A 57 2.16 -10.19 9.51
C ASN A 57 3.32 -9.50 8.78
N GLY A 58 4.52 -9.47 9.37
CA GLY A 58 5.74 -8.99 8.70
C GLY A 58 5.97 -7.48 8.74
N ALA A 59 5.09 -6.70 9.37
CA ALA A 59 5.23 -5.24 9.49
C ALA A 59 5.73 -4.83 10.88
N VAL A 60 6.65 -3.88 10.94
CA VAL A 60 7.16 -3.32 12.20
C VAL A 60 6.97 -1.81 12.16
N LYS A 61 5.99 -1.32 12.92
CA LYS A 61 5.80 0.11 13.18
C LYS A 61 6.80 0.59 14.23
N LEU A 62 7.43 1.73 14.00
CA LEU A 62 8.32 2.36 14.97
C LEU A 62 7.48 3.03 16.07
N GLN A 63 7.95 2.96 17.32
CA GLN A 63 7.28 3.67 18.43
C GLN A 63 7.28 5.19 18.21
N ARG A 64 8.36 5.72 17.63
CA ARG A 64 8.48 7.11 17.20
C ARG A 64 9.01 7.13 15.78
N ALA A 65 8.30 7.83 14.91
CA ALA A 65 8.77 8.04 13.54
C ALA A 65 10.09 8.82 13.57
N ARG A 66 11.07 8.38 12.78
CA ARG A 66 12.38 9.01 12.72
C ARG A 66 12.38 10.10 11.64
N ILE A 67 12.78 11.30 12.02
CA ILE A 67 12.97 12.42 11.10
C ILE A 67 14.23 12.16 10.27
N LEU A 68 14.13 12.42 8.97
CA LEU A 68 15.24 12.26 8.04
C LEU A 68 15.99 13.57 7.91
N ASP A 69 17.32 13.49 7.96
CA ASP A 69 18.21 14.58 7.57
C ASP A 69 18.11 14.85 6.07
N ASN A 70 18.53 16.04 5.68
CA ASN A 70 18.54 16.43 4.27
C ASN A 70 19.46 15.52 3.44
N PHE A 71 18.95 15.03 2.32
CA PHE A 71 19.69 14.29 1.31
C PHE A 71 19.42 14.86 -0.08
N LYS A 72 20.35 14.61 -1.01
CA LYS A 72 20.18 15.01 -2.42
C LYS A 72 20.48 13.83 -3.32
N LEU A 73 19.44 13.34 -3.97
CA LEU A 73 19.47 12.24 -4.92
C LEU A 73 18.76 12.67 -6.22
N ILE A 74 18.69 11.74 -7.17
CA ILE A 74 18.20 11.98 -8.52
C ILE A 74 17.18 10.90 -8.86
N LYS A 75 16.03 11.28 -9.39
CA LYS A 75 15.03 10.35 -9.93
C LYS A 75 15.49 9.77 -11.26
N ASP A 76 14.92 8.64 -11.63
CA ASP A 76 15.06 8.02 -12.94
C ASP A 76 14.58 8.92 -14.09
N SER A 77 13.71 9.90 -13.81
CA SER A 77 13.33 10.98 -14.74
C SER A 77 14.41 12.06 -14.95
N GLY A 78 15.45 12.10 -14.12
CA GLY A 78 16.45 13.17 -14.08
C GLY A 78 16.12 14.31 -13.11
N ASP A 79 14.92 14.34 -12.54
CA ASP A 79 14.54 15.33 -11.53
C ASP A 79 15.26 15.12 -10.20
N ARG A 80 15.33 16.17 -9.39
CA ARG A 80 15.87 16.06 -8.01
C ARG A 80 14.94 15.22 -7.14
N PHE A 81 15.55 14.43 -6.25
CA PHE A 81 14.88 13.72 -5.17
C PHE A 81 15.52 14.13 -3.84
N GLU A 82 14.76 14.79 -3.00
CA GLU A 82 15.21 15.37 -1.73
C GLU A 82 14.14 15.15 -0.65
N THR A 83 14.44 15.49 0.60
CA THR A 83 13.52 15.25 1.73
C THR A 83 12.13 15.88 1.53
N SER A 84 12.04 17.01 0.83
CA SER A 84 10.76 17.65 0.48
C SER A 84 9.88 16.78 -0.46
N SER A 85 10.52 15.94 -1.29
CA SER A 85 9.85 15.04 -2.24
C SER A 85 9.11 13.88 -1.56
N LEU A 86 9.34 13.66 -0.27
CA LEU A 86 8.69 12.62 0.53
C LEU A 86 7.42 13.12 1.26
N LYS A 87 7.12 14.42 1.20
CA LYS A 87 5.98 15.01 1.90
C LYS A 87 4.68 14.85 1.13
N GLY A 88 3.57 14.71 1.85
CA GLY A 88 2.21 14.63 1.32
C GLY A 88 1.80 13.26 0.79
N GLN A 89 2.69 12.26 0.81
CA GLN A 89 2.44 10.93 0.28
C GLN A 89 3.09 9.86 1.15
N TRP A 90 2.49 8.67 1.21
CA TRP A 90 3.12 7.48 1.77
C TRP A 90 4.15 6.95 0.78
N THR A 91 5.39 6.75 1.20
CA THR A 91 6.45 6.26 0.30
C THR A 91 7.04 4.96 0.81
N LEU A 92 6.91 3.91 0.01
CA LEU A 92 7.57 2.63 0.19
C LEU A 92 8.94 2.69 -0.50
N VAL A 93 10.00 2.52 0.28
CA VAL A 93 11.39 2.58 -0.18
C VAL A 93 11.99 1.19 -0.11
N PHE A 94 12.40 0.68 -1.27
CA PHE A 94 13.17 -0.55 -1.37
C PHE A 94 14.57 -0.23 -1.88
N PHE A 95 15.60 -0.74 -1.19
CA PHE A 95 16.99 -0.62 -1.65
C PHE A 95 17.35 -1.88 -2.43
N GLY A 96 17.88 -1.72 -3.64
CA GLY A 96 18.22 -2.83 -4.52
C GLY A 96 19.06 -2.36 -5.69
N PHE A 97 19.25 -3.17 -6.73
CA PHE A 97 20.00 -2.77 -7.92
C PHE A 97 19.56 -3.60 -9.12
N SER A 98 19.71 -3.05 -10.33
CA SER A 98 19.13 -3.65 -11.55
C SER A 98 19.71 -5.03 -11.92
N HIS A 99 20.94 -5.31 -11.48
CA HIS A 99 21.65 -6.57 -11.78
C HIS A 99 21.47 -7.65 -10.71
N CYS A 100 20.59 -7.44 -9.72
CA CYS A 100 20.34 -8.44 -8.69
C CYS A 100 19.56 -9.63 -9.30
N PRO A 101 20.06 -10.87 -9.20
CA PRO A 101 19.53 -11.99 -9.98
C PRO A 101 18.19 -12.55 -9.47
N ASP A 102 17.81 -12.31 -8.21
CA ASP A 102 16.62 -12.96 -7.61
C ASP A 102 15.83 -12.06 -6.65
N VAL A 103 16.44 -11.60 -5.56
CA VAL A 103 15.70 -10.91 -4.48
C VAL A 103 15.02 -9.62 -4.95
N CYS A 104 15.69 -8.83 -5.80
CA CYS A 104 15.11 -7.59 -6.34
C CYS A 104 13.89 -7.82 -7.25
N PRO A 105 13.96 -8.64 -8.32
CA PRO A 105 12.79 -8.89 -9.17
C PRO A 105 11.62 -9.52 -8.38
N THR A 106 11.91 -10.44 -7.46
CA THR A 106 10.89 -11.05 -6.59
C THR A 106 10.21 -9.99 -5.71
N THR A 107 10.98 -9.11 -5.08
CA THR A 107 10.43 -8.05 -4.21
C THR A 107 9.59 -7.03 -4.99
N LEU A 108 10.07 -6.58 -6.16
CA LEU A 108 9.34 -5.62 -7.00
C LEU A 108 8.04 -6.24 -7.57
N SER A 109 8.04 -7.53 -7.88
CA SER A 109 6.83 -8.26 -8.29
C SER A 109 5.80 -8.33 -7.15
N SER A 110 6.24 -8.64 -5.93
CA SER A 110 5.37 -8.62 -4.75
C SER A 110 4.83 -7.22 -4.46
N LEU A 111 5.66 -6.17 -4.59
CA LEU A 111 5.23 -4.78 -4.44
C LEU A 111 4.21 -4.37 -5.51
N ASN A 112 4.39 -4.82 -6.76
CA ASN A 112 3.42 -4.58 -7.81
C ASN A 112 2.08 -5.25 -7.50
N SER A 113 2.12 -6.51 -7.05
CA SER A 113 0.91 -7.24 -6.63
C SER A 113 0.19 -6.52 -5.48
N PHE A 114 0.94 -6.09 -4.46
CA PHE A 114 0.43 -5.28 -3.35
C PHE A 114 -0.22 -3.98 -3.86
N TYR A 115 0.47 -3.24 -4.73
CA TYR A 115 0.02 -1.95 -5.26
C TYR A 115 -1.25 -2.08 -6.12
N GLN A 116 -1.36 -3.16 -6.89
CA GLN A 116 -2.58 -3.47 -7.64
C GLN A 116 -3.76 -3.81 -6.72
N MET A 117 -3.52 -4.45 -5.59
CA MET A 117 -4.55 -4.76 -4.60
C MET A 117 -5.07 -3.54 -3.82
N LEU A 118 -4.37 -2.40 -3.84
CA LEU A 118 -4.81 -1.21 -3.10
C LEU A 118 -6.13 -0.65 -3.64
N ASP A 119 -6.90 -0.01 -2.76
CA ASP A 119 -8.08 0.75 -3.17
C ASP A 119 -7.59 2.05 -3.85
N GLU A 120 -8.36 2.64 -4.78
CA GLU A 120 -7.87 3.74 -5.64
C GLU A 120 -7.46 5.00 -4.85
N ASP A 121 -8.22 5.32 -3.82
CA ASP A 121 -7.95 6.40 -2.86
C ASP A 121 -6.60 6.20 -2.15
N ILE A 122 -6.34 4.98 -1.69
CA ILE A 122 -5.10 4.58 -1.03
C ILE A 122 -3.94 4.54 -2.04
N ARG A 123 -4.18 4.11 -3.27
CA ARG A 123 -3.14 4.01 -4.29
C ARG A 123 -2.63 5.40 -4.70
N THR A 124 -3.52 6.39 -4.79
CA THR A 124 -3.22 7.75 -5.29
C THR A 124 -2.19 8.49 -4.45
N ASP A 125 -2.12 8.22 -3.15
CA ASP A 125 -1.12 8.80 -2.23
C ASP A 125 -0.04 7.79 -1.81
N THR A 126 0.10 6.67 -2.52
CA THR A 126 1.14 5.66 -2.29
C THR A 126 2.19 5.70 -3.39
N ASN A 127 3.42 6.04 -3.04
CA ASN A 127 4.59 5.89 -3.90
C ASN A 127 5.35 4.62 -3.58
N ILE A 128 5.89 3.97 -4.62
CA ILE A 128 6.88 2.91 -4.49
C ILE A 128 8.14 3.34 -5.23
N ILE A 129 9.25 3.38 -4.51
CA ILE A 129 10.54 3.77 -5.07
C ILE A 129 11.59 2.68 -4.85
N LEU A 130 12.40 2.45 -5.88
CA LEU A 130 13.62 1.66 -5.81
C LEU A 130 14.80 2.62 -5.70
N VAL A 131 15.55 2.57 -4.60
CA VAL A 131 16.80 3.30 -4.45
C VAL A 131 17.94 2.36 -4.81
N THR A 132 18.72 2.71 -5.84
CA THR A 132 19.84 1.85 -6.22
C THR A 132 20.93 1.87 -5.15
N VAL A 133 21.48 0.70 -4.82
CA VAL A 133 22.71 0.54 -4.02
C VAL A 133 23.96 0.48 -4.91
N ASP A 134 23.80 0.56 -6.23
CA ASP A 134 24.89 0.52 -7.20
C ASP A 134 24.79 1.57 -8.32
N PRO A 135 24.98 2.86 -7.98
CA PRO A 135 24.89 3.98 -8.93
C PRO A 135 25.97 3.97 -10.03
N ALA A 136 26.97 3.09 -9.94
CA ALA A 136 27.99 2.93 -10.98
C ALA A 136 27.37 2.30 -12.24
N ARG A 137 26.54 1.27 -12.07
CA ARG A 137 25.81 0.57 -13.15
C ARG A 137 24.42 1.14 -13.37
N ASP A 138 23.74 1.56 -12.30
CA ASP A 138 22.34 2.00 -12.36
C ASP A 138 22.22 3.51 -12.65
N LYS A 139 22.49 3.87 -13.91
CA LYS A 139 22.22 5.22 -14.43
C LYS A 139 20.71 5.47 -14.56
N PRO A 140 20.24 6.73 -14.53
CA PRO A 140 18.81 7.06 -14.53
C PRO A 140 18.00 6.31 -15.59
N LYS A 141 18.49 6.25 -16.83
CA LYS A 141 17.83 5.53 -17.93
C LYS A 141 17.69 4.03 -17.68
N ILE A 142 18.75 3.35 -17.24
CA ILE A 142 18.72 1.90 -16.96
C ILE A 142 17.74 1.63 -15.81
N LEU A 143 17.81 2.46 -14.76
CA LEU A 143 16.94 2.31 -13.60
C LEU A 143 15.48 2.59 -13.95
N HIS A 144 15.22 3.55 -14.84
CA HIS A 144 13.89 3.84 -15.39
C HIS A 144 13.29 2.61 -16.08
N ASP A 145 14.02 2.07 -17.06
CA ASP A 145 13.58 0.91 -17.84
C ASP A 145 13.32 -0.29 -16.90
N TYR A 146 14.18 -0.48 -15.89
CA TYR A 146 14.07 -1.55 -14.91
C TYR A 146 12.82 -1.45 -14.02
N VAL A 147 12.55 -0.29 -13.39
CA VAL A 147 11.37 -0.17 -12.49
C VAL A 147 10.05 -0.18 -13.27
N ARG A 148 10.04 0.38 -14.48
CA ARG A 148 8.83 0.47 -15.32
C ARG A 148 8.43 -0.87 -15.91
N TYR A 149 9.37 -1.82 -16.03
CA TYR A 149 9.06 -3.21 -16.36
C TYR A 149 8.06 -3.83 -15.36
N PHE A 150 8.16 -3.49 -14.07
CA PHE A 150 7.26 -4.02 -13.04
C PHE A 150 5.96 -3.23 -12.95
N ASN A 151 6.07 -1.90 -12.89
CA ASN A 151 4.90 -1.03 -12.80
C ASN A 151 5.23 0.38 -13.29
N LYS A 152 4.33 0.94 -14.13
CA LYS A 152 4.47 2.30 -14.65
C LYS A 152 4.48 3.39 -13.56
N ASP A 153 3.95 3.13 -12.37
CA ASP A 153 3.89 4.12 -11.29
C ASP A 153 5.14 4.06 -10.38
N PHE A 154 6.01 3.05 -10.55
CA PHE A 154 7.24 2.94 -9.79
C PHE A 154 8.28 3.95 -10.29
N ARG A 155 9.17 4.36 -9.39
CA ARG A 155 10.26 5.30 -9.67
C ARG A 155 11.58 4.75 -9.19
N GLY A 156 12.63 5.00 -9.96
CA GLY A 156 14.00 4.71 -9.59
C GLY A 156 14.66 5.93 -8.98
N ILE A 157 15.48 5.75 -7.95
CA ILE A 157 16.29 6.79 -7.33
C ILE A 157 17.76 6.38 -7.39
N THR A 158 18.61 7.26 -7.89
CA THR A 158 20.07 7.10 -7.99
C THR A 158 20.77 8.40 -7.56
N GLY A 159 22.09 8.46 -7.66
CA GLY A 159 22.84 9.65 -7.28
C GLY A 159 24.28 9.32 -6.87
N ASP A 160 24.85 10.22 -6.06
CA ASP A 160 26.17 9.99 -5.47
C ASP A 160 26.11 8.82 -4.46
N PHE A 161 27.15 7.98 -4.47
CA PHE A 161 27.22 6.81 -3.60
C PHE A 161 27.20 7.16 -2.11
N ILE A 162 27.84 8.27 -1.71
CA ILE A 162 27.87 8.72 -0.32
C ILE A 162 26.49 9.23 0.11
N GLU A 163 25.78 9.94 -0.75
CA GLU A 163 24.39 10.37 -0.48
C GLU A 163 23.44 9.18 -0.37
N ILE A 164 23.56 8.17 -1.24
CA ILE A 164 22.78 6.92 -1.15
C ILE A 164 23.08 6.21 0.18
N LYS A 165 24.36 6.07 0.54
CA LYS A 165 24.77 5.43 1.79
C LYS A 165 24.26 6.19 3.01
N ARG A 166 24.29 7.52 2.99
CA ARG A 166 23.73 8.36 4.05
C ARG A 166 22.22 8.14 4.17
N PHE A 167 21.49 8.14 3.05
CA PHE A 167 20.05 7.91 3.06
C PHE A 167 19.68 6.52 3.59
N ALA A 168 20.37 5.48 3.12
CA ALA A 168 20.16 4.10 3.58
C ALA A 168 20.44 3.93 5.08
N SER A 169 21.51 4.58 5.58
CA SER A 169 21.85 4.56 7.01
C SER A 169 20.76 5.18 7.88
N GLN A 170 20.16 6.31 7.46
CA GLN A 170 19.04 6.92 8.18
C GLN A 170 17.81 6.00 8.28
N LEU A 171 17.64 5.10 7.31
CA LEU A 171 16.56 4.12 7.25
C LEU A 171 16.93 2.75 7.85
N ASN A 172 18.12 2.62 8.45
CA ASN A 172 18.69 1.37 8.95
C ASN A 172 18.73 0.25 7.90
N VAL A 173 19.08 0.58 6.66
CA VAL A 173 19.26 -0.38 5.57
C VAL A 173 20.75 -0.46 5.25
N PRO A 174 21.51 -1.40 5.85
CA PRO A 174 22.90 -1.60 5.49
C PRO A 174 22.99 -2.22 4.09
N PHE A 175 24.04 -1.86 3.37
CA PHE A 175 24.44 -2.54 2.13
C PHE A 175 25.95 -2.50 1.96
N ASN A 176 26.52 -3.55 1.36
CA ASN A 176 27.96 -3.71 1.15
C ASN A 176 28.24 -4.29 -0.22
N LYS A 177 29.28 -3.77 -0.89
CA LYS A 177 29.81 -4.40 -2.11
C LYS A 177 30.59 -5.66 -1.73
N VAL A 178 30.32 -6.76 -2.43
CA VAL A 178 30.96 -8.06 -2.24
C VAL A 178 31.63 -8.46 -3.55
N ASN A 179 32.95 -8.59 -3.55
CA ASN A 179 33.69 -9.07 -4.71
C ASN A 179 33.47 -10.57 -4.87
N LEU A 180 33.33 -11.01 -6.12
CA LEU A 180 33.17 -12.41 -6.51
C LEU A 180 34.50 -12.96 -7.03
N ASP A 181 34.65 -14.28 -6.99
CA ASP A 181 35.89 -14.97 -7.38
C ASP A 181 36.25 -14.79 -8.87
N ASN A 182 35.26 -14.42 -9.71
CA ASN A 182 35.42 -14.15 -11.13
C ASN A 182 35.85 -12.70 -11.46
N GLY A 183 36.14 -11.88 -10.45
CA GLY A 183 36.51 -10.47 -10.62
C GLY A 183 35.32 -9.51 -10.80
N GLU A 184 34.08 -10.02 -10.78
CA GLU A 184 32.87 -9.20 -10.71
C GLU A 184 32.52 -8.87 -9.25
N TYR A 185 31.46 -8.08 -9.04
CA TYR A 185 30.94 -7.82 -7.70
C TYR A 185 29.41 -7.84 -7.66
N THR A 186 28.90 -8.27 -6.51
CA THR A 186 27.50 -8.14 -6.12
C THR A 186 27.36 -7.14 -4.96
N VAL A 187 26.13 -6.85 -4.54
CA VAL A 187 25.86 -6.01 -3.38
C VAL A 187 24.95 -6.79 -2.44
N ASP A 188 25.42 -7.02 -1.21
CA ASP A 188 24.57 -7.46 -0.12
C ASP A 188 23.76 -6.26 0.37
N HIS A 189 22.44 -6.38 0.47
CA HIS A 189 21.56 -5.31 0.90
C HIS A 189 20.38 -5.86 1.70
N GLY A 190 19.91 -5.08 2.67
CA GLY A 190 18.70 -5.44 3.43
C GLY A 190 17.48 -5.58 2.51
N SER A 191 16.78 -6.71 2.60
CA SER A 191 15.58 -7.00 1.79
C SER A 191 14.29 -6.39 2.35
N GLN A 192 14.40 -5.48 3.33
CA GLN A 192 13.24 -4.82 3.94
C GLN A 192 12.71 -3.69 3.05
N VAL A 193 11.39 -3.49 3.09
CA VAL A 193 10.76 -2.32 2.47
C VAL A 193 10.42 -1.32 3.55
N VAL A 194 10.98 -0.13 3.47
CA VAL A 194 10.78 0.94 4.44
C VAL A 194 9.53 1.74 4.07
N LEU A 195 8.76 2.15 5.07
CA LEU A 195 7.61 3.02 4.94
C LEU A 195 7.88 4.39 5.54
N ILE A 196 7.83 5.40 4.67
CA ILE A 196 7.89 6.81 5.02
C ILE A 196 6.46 7.36 5.02
N ASN A 197 6.09 8.06 6.08
CA ASN A 197 4.76 8.67 6.22
C ASN A 197 4.65 10.03 5.48
N PRO A 198 3.45 10.62 5.38
CA PRO A 198 3.24 11.89 4.66
C PRO A 198 3.99 13.11 5.22
N LEU A 199 4.58 13.02 6.42
CA LEU A 199 5.46 14.09 6.96
C LEU A 199 6.91 13.95 6.45
N GLY A 200 7.23 12.86 5.76
CA GLY A 200 8.59 12.53 5.34
C GLY A 200 9.40 11.79 6.40
N HIS A 201 8.75 11.19 7.41
CA HIS A 201 9.43 10.48 8.49
C HIS A 201 9.41 8.96 8.29
N TYR A 202 10.51 8.30 8.62
CA TYR A 202 10.57 6.83 8.65
C TYR A 202 9.64 6.31 9.74
N HIS A 203 8.59 5.60 9.35
CA HIS A 203 7.46 5.28 10.21
C HIS A 203 7.33 3.78 10.51
N ALA A 204 7.59 2.92 9.52
CA ALA A 204 7.52 1.47 9.67
C ALA A 204 8.40 0.77 8.62
N PHE A 205 8.61 -0.54 8.73
CA PHE A 205 9.18 -1.35 7.66
C PHE A 205 8.50 -2.72 7.55
N PHE A 206 8.58 -3.33 6.38
CA PHE A 206 8.09 -4.66 6.06
C PHE A 206 9.27 -5.60 5.86
N ARG A 207 9.25 -6.75 6.53
CA ARG A 207 10.28 -7.78 6.42
C ARG A 207 10.02 -8.66 5.21
N ALA A 208 11.07 -9.02 4.49
CA ALA A 208 11.00 -10.11 3.52
C ALA A 208 10.83 -11.47 4.23
N PRO A 209 10.22 -12.48 3.56
CA PRO A 209 9.56 -12.37 2.25
C PRO A 209 8.25 -11.58 2.33
N LEU A 210 7.95 -10.79 1.29
CA LEU A 210 6.72 -10.00 1.23
C LEU A 210 5.54 -10.87 0.79
N ASP A 211 4.49 -10.87 1.60
CA ASP A 211 3.17 -11.39 1.27
C ASP A 211 2.25 -10.20 0.93
N PRO A 212 1.81 -10.03 -0.32
CA PRO A 212 1.03 -8.86 -0.73
C PRO A 212 -0.27 -8.66 0.06
N ALA A 213 -0.94 -9.75 0.46
CA ALA A 213 -2.20 -9.69 1.20
C ALA A 213 -1.97 -9.23 2.65
N LYS A 214 -0.96 -9.80 3.32
CA LYS A 214 -0.56 -9.36 4.67
C LYS A 214 -0.02 -7.94 4.65
N MET A 215 0.73 -7.57 3.61
CA MET A 215 1.23 -6.22 3.42
C MET A 215 0.07 -5.22 3.22
N LYS A 216 -0.96 -5.55 2.43
CA LYS A 216 -2.17 -4.71 2.31
C LYS A 216 -2.85 -4.50 3.66
N LEU A 217 -3.06 -5.57 4.43
CA LEU A 217 -3.70 -5.50 5.75
C LEU A 217 -2.92 -4.60 6.71
N THR A 218 -1.63 -4.87 6.86
CA THR A 218 -0.75 -4.14 7.79
C THR A 218 -0.54 -2.69 7.36
N TYR A 219 -0.37 -2.43 6.07
CA TYR A 219 -0.28 -1.09 5.49
C TYR A 219 -1.53 -0.26 5.78
N ARG A 220 -2.73 -0.81 5.53
CA ARG A 220 -4.00 -0.12 5.84
C ARG A 220 -4.15 0.18 7.32
N SER A 221 -3.77 -0.76 8.20
CA SER A 221 -3.81 -0.54 9.65
C SER A 221 -2.85 0.55 10.10
N ILE A 222 -1.63 0.58 9.57
CA ILE A 222 -0.64 1.63 9.88
C ILE A 222 -1.18 3.00 9.43
N ARG A 223 -1.71 3.09 8.21
CA ARG A 223 -2.32 4.33 7.69
C ARG A 223 -3.49 4.82 8.53
N ALA A 224 -4.38 3.92 8.93
CA ALA A 224 -5.57 4.26 9.70
C ALA A 224 -5.26 4.77 11.12
N THR A 225 -4.06 4.49 11.64
CA THR A 225 -3.61 4.91 12.97
C THR A 225 -2.60 6.06 12.93
N PHE A 226 -2.36 6.63 11.73
CA PHE A 226 -1.44 7.73 11.56
C PHE A 226 -2.12 9.05 11.93
N GLU A 227 -1.66 9.66 13.01
CA GLU A 227 -1.99 11.02 13.41
C GLU A 227 -0.82 11.91 12.95
N GLY A 228 -1.11 12.88 12.07
CA GLY A 228 -0.13 13.76 11.43
C GLY A 228 0.42 14.84 12.36
#